data_AF-A0A4P7D646-F1
#
_entry.id   AF-A0A4P7D646-F1
#
_cell.length_a   1.000
_cell.length_b   1.000
_cell.length_c   1.000
_cell.angle_alpha   90.00
_cell.angle_beta   90.00
_cell.angle_gamma   90.00
#
_symmetry.space_group_name_H-M   'P 1'
#
loop_
_entity.id
_entity.type
_entity.pdbx_description
1 polymer ?
#
loop_
_entity_poly.entity_id
_entity_poly.type
_entity_poly.pdbx_seq_one_letter_code
_entity_poly.pdbx_strand_id
1 'polypeptide(L)'
;MSADDHHVVTEPKRRGRRKAHLALGKPVSTRLTDEQWRIFNEKVERSGMSPSEFLRDCILTNRTQIVARPPATVERQRIMYVINRTGNNLNQLAHVANSARVSGRLSESTFVALVDELELITQLLKAHLHRVD
;
A
#
# COMPACT_ATOMS: atom_id res chain seq x y z
N MET A 1 -37.81 57.53 49.61
CA MET A 1 -36.71 57.91 48.70
C MET A 1 -35.71 56.77 48.66
N SER A 2 -35.21 56.45 47.47
CA SER A 2 -34.24 55.40 47.10
C SER A 2 -34.75 53.97 47.17
N ALA A 3 -34.49 53.10 46.20
CA ALA A 3 -33.88 53.26 44.88
C ALA A 3 -34.17 51.98 44.08
N ASP A 4 -34.29 52.11 42.76
CA ASP A 4 -33.92 51.16 41.72
C ASP A 4 -34.05 49.66 41.98
N ASP A 5 -35.14 49.08 41.47
CA ASP A 5 -35.21 47.66 41.17
C ASP A 5 -34.67 47.43 39.74
N HIS A 6 -33.35 47.38 39.60
CA HIS A 6 -32.67 47.00 38.36
C HIS A 6 -32.51 45.48 38.27
N HIS A 7 -33.09 44.95 37.19
CA HIS A 7 -33.01 43.61 36.61
C HIS A 7 -31.73 42.78 36.87
N VAL A 8 -31.90 41.51 37.22
CA VAL A 8 -30.93 40.45 36.87
C VAL A 8 -31.66 39.30 36.19
N VAL A 9 -31.62 39.31 34.86
CA VAL A 9 -31.98 38.16 34.02
C VAL A 9 -30.94 37.06 34.27
N THR A 10 -31.33 35.99 34.94
CA THR A 10 -30.46 34.82 35.08
C THR A 10 -30.46 34.02 33.78
N GLU A 11 -29.36 34.08 33.03
CA GLU A 11 -29.14 33.24 31.86
C GLU A 11 -29.12 31.74 32.22
N PRO A 12 -29.63 30.84 31.36
CA PRO A 12 -29.59 29.41 31.61
C PRO A 12 -28.16 28.88 31.47
N LYS A 13 -27.63 28.28 32.54
CA LYS A 13 -26.34 27.55 32.52
C LYS A 13 -26.36 26.48 31.44
N ARG A 14 -25.63 26.72 30.34
CA ARG A 14 -25.28 25.68 29.35
C ARG A 14 -24.45 24.60 30.05
N ARG A 15 -25.08 23.48 30.42
CA ARG A 15 -24.39 22.27 30.90
C ARG A 15 -23.62 21.64 29.73
N GLY A 16 -22.42 22.15 29.45
CA GLY A 16 -21.45 21.44 28.64
C GLY A 16 -21.02 20.16 29.35
N ARG A 17 -21.29 19.00 28.74
CA ARG A 17 -20.82 17.70 29.23
C ARG A 17 -19.29 17.71 29.22
N ARG A 18 -18.65 17.60 30.40
CA ARG A 18 -17.19 17.42 30.50
C ARG A 18 -16.80 16.18 29.69
N LYS A 19 -15.91 16.33 28.71
CA LYS A 19 -15.34 15.19 27.99
C LYS A 19 -14.51 14.37 28.99
N ALA A 20 -14.93 13.13 29.23
CA ALA A 20 -14.13 12.18 29.99
C ALA A 20 -12.79 11.99 29.26
N HIS A 21 -11.69 12.07 30.00
CA HIS A 21 -10.31 11.93 29.51
C HIS A 21 -10.03 10.55 28.85
N LEU A 22 -11.00 9.62 28.89
CA LEU A 22 -10.97 8.27 28.33
C LEU A 22 -12.09 8.00 27.31
N ALA A 23 -12.75 9.03 26.80
CA ALA A 23 -13.77 8.84 25.76
C ALA A 23 -13.12 8.29 24.47
N LEU A 24 -13.70 7.22 23.92
CA LEU A 24 -13.25 6.63 22.65
C LEU A 24 -13.19 7.70 21.56
N GLY A 25 -12.08 7.71 20.82
CA GLY A 25 -11.74 8.76 19.84
C GLY A 25 -12.24 8.47 18.42
N LYS A 26 -11.32 8.48 17.45
CA LYS A 26 -11.63 8.34 16.03
C LYS A 26 -12.09 6.91 15.69
N PRO A 27 -13.13 6.71 14.86
CA PRO A 27 -13.56 5.38 14.42
C PRO A 27 -12.56 4.78 13.43
N VAL A 28 -12.36 3.46 13.51
CA VAL A 28 -11.67 2.65 12.51
C VAL A 28 -12.70 1.70 11.91
N SER A 29 -12.94 1.78 10.60
CA SER A 29 -13.91 0.95 9.91
C SER A 29 -13.39 0.49 8.56
N THR A 30 -13.87 -0.67 8.13
CA THR A 30 -13.64 -1.22 6.78
C THR A 30 -14.93 -1.81 6.27
N ARG A 31 -15.16 -1.75 4.96
CA ARG A 31 -16.27 -2.48 4.34
C ARG A 31 -15.87 -3.94 4.18
N LEU A 32 -16.81 -4.82 4.47
CA LEU A 32 -16.69 -6.26 4.28
C LEU A 32 -17.70 -6.68 3.22
N THR A 33 -17.33 -7.66 2.40
CA THR A 33 -18.30 -8.44 1.62
C THR A 33 -19.20 -9.25 2.56
N ASP A 34 -20.33 -9.75 2.07
CA ASP A 34 -21.27 -10.53 2.88
C ASP A 34 -20.60 -11.75 3.53
N GLU A 35 -19.74 -12.44 2.78
CA GLU A 35 -19.01 -13.60 3.30
C GLU A 35 -17.99 -13.21 4.38
N GLN A 36 -17.26 -12.11 4.18
CA GLN A 36 -16.34 -11.59 5.19
C GLN A 36 -17.08 -11.13 6.45
N TRP A 37 -18.27 -10.53 6.28
CA TRP A 37 -19.12 -10.11 7.38
C TRP A 37 -19.60 -11.31 8.20
N ARG A 38 -20.04 -12.39 7.54
CA ARG A 38 -20.45 -13.64 8.20
C ARG A 38 -19.34 -14.21 9.07
N ILE A 39 -18.12 -14.31 8.52
CA ILE A 39 -16.93 -14.80 9.24
C ILE A 39 -16.60 -13.87 10.43
N PHE A 40 -16.67 -12.55 10.24
CA PHE A 40 -16.45 -11.59 11.32
C PHE A 40 -17.49 -11.77 12.44
N ASN A 41 -18.77 -11.86 12.08
CA ASN A 41 -19.85 -11.97 13.05
C ASN A 41 -19.77 -13.28 13.86
N GLU A 42 -19.46 -14.41 13.23
CA GLU A 42 -19.27 -15.68 13.94
C GLU A 42 -18.15 -15.59 15.00
N LYS A 43 -17.03 -14.92 14.67
CA LYS A 43 -15.93 -14.72 15.60
C LYS A 43 -16.31 -13.81 16.76
N VAL A 44 -17.07 -12.74 16.49
CA VAL A 44 -17.58 -11.84 17.53
C VAL A 44 -18.52 -12.60 18.46
N GLU A 45 -19.48 -13.35 17.93
CA GLU A 45 -20.43 -14.16 18.71
C GLU A 45 -19.69 -15.16 19.60
N ARG A 46 -18.73 -15.91 19.05
CA ARG A 46 -17.92 -16.87 19.82
C ARG A 46 -17.07 -16.22 20.91
N SER A 47 -16.72 -14.95 20.75
CA SER A 47 -15.93 -14.20 21.75
C SER A 47 -16.77 -13.68 22.92
N GLY A 48 -18.10 -13.56 22.75
CA GLY A 48 -18.99 -12.93 23.72
C GLY A 48 -18.78 -11.40 23.87
N MET A 49 -18.00 -10.78 23.00
CA MET A 49 -17.71 -9.34 23.02
C MET A 49 -18.62 -8.57 22.05
N SER A 50 -18.73 -7.25 22.23
CA SER A 50 -19.28 -6.41 21.16
C SER A 50 -18.31 -6.35 19.96
N PRO A 51 -18.81 -6.10 18.73
CA PRO A 51 -17.95 -5.96 17.55
C PRO A 51 -16.79 -4.95 17.72
N SER A 52 -17.06 -3.84 18.42
CA SER A 52 -16.07 -2.79 18.67
C SER A 52 -15.01 -3.19 19.70
N GLU A 53 -15.39 -3.97 20.71
CA GLU A 53 -14.45 -4.51 21.70
C GLU A 53 -13.60 -5.61 21.09
N PHE A 54 -14.23 -6.54 20.35
CA PHE A 54 -13.54 -7.60 19.65
C PHE A 54 -12.48 -7.06 18.68
N LEU A 55 -12.85 -6.08 17.85
CA LEU A 55 -11.91 -5.48 16.90
C LEU A 55 -10.78 -4.73 17.60
N ARG A 56 -11.08 -4.02 18.70
CA ARG A 56 -10.06 -3.32 19.49
C ARG A 56 -9.10 -4.29 20.15
N ASP A 57 -9.59 -5.37 20.76
CA ASP A 57 -8.75 -6.42 21.34
C ASP A 57 -7.86 -7.04 20.27
N CYS A 58 -8.44 -7.43 19.13
CA CYS A 58 -7.68 -8.01 18.01
C CYS A 58 -6.54 -7.10 17.52
N ILE A 59 -6.82 -5.80 17.36
CA ILE A 59 -5.83 -4.81 16.88
C ILE A 59 -4.75 -4.56 17.93
N LEU A 60 -5.11 -4.37 19.21
CA LEU A 60 -4.17 -3.96 20.25
C LEU A 60 -3.34 -5.12 20.80
N THR A 61 -3.90 -6.32 20.88
CA THR A 61 -3.21 -7.51 21.39
C THR A 61 -2.45 -8.27 20.31
N ASN A 62 -2.51 -7.79 19.06
CA ASN A 62 -1.85 -8.38 17.90
C ASN A 62 -2.17 -9.88 17.71
N ARG A 63 -3.38 -10.32 18.14
CA ARG A 63 -3.88 -11.71 17.98
C ARG A 63 -4.03 -12.11 16.51
N THR A 64 -4.08 -11.14 15.59
CA THR A 64 -4.03 -11.40 14.14
C THR A 64 -2.58 -11.50 13.70
N GLN A 65 -2.19 -12.65 13.14
CA GLN A 65 -0.94 -12.77 12.37
C GLN A 65 -1.01 -11.80 11.18
N ILE A 66 -0.51 -10.59 11.36
CA ILE A 66 -0.12 -9.74 10.26
C ILE A 66 1.25 -10.27 9.87
N VAL A 67 1.31 -11.11 8.83
CA VAL A 67 2.58 -11.37 8.15
C VAL A 67 3.00 -10.02 7.58
N ALA A 68 3.85 -9.31 8.32
CA ALA A 68 4.47 -8.11 7.82
C ALA A 68 5.10 -8.49 6.49
N ARG A 69 4.68 -7.86 5.38
CA ARG A 69 5.41 -8.04 4.13
C ARG A 69 6.82 -7.58 4.43
N PRO A 70 7.83 -8.45 4.32
CA PRO A 70 9.19 -8.02 4.56
C PRO A 70 9.43 -6.80 3.67
N PRO A 71 9.93 -5.68 4.23
CA PRO A 71 10.23 -4.51 3.43
C PRO A 71 11.12 -5.00 2.28
N ALA A 72 10.76 -4.65 1.04
CA ALA A 72 11.57 -5.04 -0.10
C ALA A 72 12.97 -4.49 0.14
N THR A 73 13.94 -5.39 0.33
CA THR A 73 15.33 -5.00 0.58
C THR A 73 15.79 -4.09 -0.55
N VAL A 74 16.72 -3.17 -0.27
CA VAL A 74 17.31 -2.29 -1.29
C VAL A 74 17.82 -3.12 -2.47
N GLU A 75 18.35 -4.30 -2.18
CA GLU A 75 18.81 -5.28 -3.15
C GLU A 75 17.68 -5.87 -4.01
N ARG A 76 16.57 -6.31 -3.40
CA ARG A 76 15.39 -6.76 -4.16
C ARG A 76 14.87 -5.66 -5.08
N GLN A 77 14.84 -4.40 -4.62
CA GLN A 77 14.41 -3.28 -5.46
C GLN A 77 15.37 -3.04 -6.63
N ARG A 78 16.68 -3.12 -6.40
CA ARG A 78 17.70 -3.03 -7.46
C ARG A 78 17.56 -4.16 -8.48
N ILE A 79 17.39 -5.40 -8.03
CA ILE A 79 17.19 -6.57 -8.90
C ILE A 79 15.93 -6.38 -9.77
N MET A 80 14.81 -5.98 -9.16
CA MET A 80 13.56 -5.74 -9.90
C MET A 80 13.71 -4.61 -10.92
N TYR A 81 14.44 -3.54 -10.58
CA TYR A 81 14.75 -2.46 -11.51
C TYR A 81 15.56 -2.95 -12.72
N VAL A 82 16.62 -3.74 -12.47
CA VAL A 82 17.47 -4.30 -13.54
C VAL A 82 16.65 -5.21 -14.44
N ILE A 83 15.88 -6.15 -13.88
CA ILE A 83 15.04 -7.09 -14.64
C ILE A 83 14.05 -6.33 -15.52
N ASN A 84 13.35 -5.33 -14.96
CA ASN A 84 12.37 -4.55 -15.73
C ASN A 84 13.02 -3.79 -16.89
N ARG A 85 14.20 -3.21 -16.65
CA ARG A 85 14.91 -2.46 -17.69
C ARG A 85 15.42 -3.39 -18.80
N THR A 86 15.98 -4.54 -18.43
CA THR A 86 16.39 -5.58 -19.37
C THR A 86 15.21 -6.10 -20.20
N GLY A 87 14.08 -6.41 -19.56
CA GLY A 87 12.88 -6.90 -20.26
C GLY A 87 12.33 -5.90 -21.28
N ASN A 88 12.35 -4.61 -20.94
CA ASN A 88 11.94 -3.55 -21.87
C ASN A 88 12.86 -3.46 -23.09
N ASN A 89 14.18 -3.52 -22.89
CA ASN A 89 15.12 -3.51 -24.02
C ASN A 89 14.95 -4.75 -24.91
N LEU A 90 14.75 -5.93 -24.32
CA LEU A 90 14.45 -7.16 -25.09
C LEU A 90 13.18 -7.04 -25.94
N ASN A 91 12.11 -6.43 -25.39
CA ASN A 91 10.89 -6.18 -26.15
C ASN A 91 11.13 -5.22 -27.32
N GLN A 92 11.92 -4.16 -27.11
CA GLN A 92 12.28 -3.23 -28.19
C GLN A 92 13.06 -3.94 -29.30
N LEU A 93 14.04 -4.77 -28.94
CA LEU A 93 14.80 -5.57 -29.90
C LEU A 93 13.90 -6.54 -30.67
N ALA A 94 12.95 -7.19 -30.00
CA ALA A 94 11.99 -8.07 -30.65
C ALA A 94 11.09 -7.32 -31.64
N HIS A 95 10.66 -6.10 -31.31
CA HIS A 95 9.87 -5.26 -32.22
C HIS A 95 10.67 -4.81 -33.44
N VAL A 96 11.93 -4.41 -33.27
CA VAL A 96 12.82 -3.98 -34.36
C VAL A 96 13.13 -5.16 -35.28
N ALA A 97 13.51 -6.31 -34.72
CA ALA A 97 13.80 -7.52 -35.48
C ALA A 97 12.57 -8.00 -36.27
N ASN A 98 11.38 -8.00 -35.67
CA ASN A 98 10.15 -8.37 -36.37
C ASN A 98 9.81 -7.40 -37.50
N SER A 99 9.95 -6.09 -37.27
CA SER A 99 9.69 -5.07 -38.30
C SER A 99 10.66 -5.19 -39.47
N ALA A 100 11.94 -5.46 -39.21
CA ALA A 100 12.95 -5.66 -40.24
C ALA A 100 12.75 -6.96 -41.05
N ARG A 101 12.31 -8.04 -40.39
CA ARG A 101 11.92 -9.30 -41.07
C ARG A 101 10.70 -9.10 -41.99
N VAL A 102 9.66 -8.43 -41.49
CA VAL A 102 8.41 -8.21 -42.25
C VAL A 102 8.63 -7.27 -43.44
N SER A 103 9.55 -6.30 -43.32
CA SER A 103 9.90 -5.38 -44.42
C SER A 103 10.90 -5.94 -45.43
N GLY A 104 11.41 -7.16 -45.24
CA GLY A 104 12.38 -7.80 -46.14
C GLY A 104 13.74 -7.09 -46.23
N ARG A 105 14.02 -6.15 -45.32
CA ARG A 105 15.22 -5.31 -45.29
C ARG A 105 15.90 -5.45 -43.93
N LEU A 106 16.59 -6.57 -43.70
CA LEU A 106 17.57 -6.62 -42.62
C LEU A 106 18.88 -6.06 -43.15
N SER A 107 19.13 -4.77 -42.94
CA SER A 107 20.44 -4.20 -43.26
C SER A 107 21.48 -4.69 -42.24
N GLU A 108 22.72 -4.83 -42.68
CA GLU A 108 23.85 -5.18 -41.81
C GLU A 108 23.98 -4.21 -40.62
N SER A 109 23.71 -2.92 -40.84
CA SER A 109 23.64 -1.91 -39.78
C SER A 109 22.57 -2.18 -38.72
N THR A 110 21.41 -2.73 -39.11
CA THR A 110 20.35 -3.10 -38.17
C THR A 110 20.76 -4.32 -37.35
N PHE A 111 21.46 -5.26 -37.98
CA PHE A 111 21.97 -6.45 -37.29
C PHE A 111 23.06 -6.10 -36.27
N VAL A 112 24.01 -5.23 -36.62
CA VAL A 112 25.06 -4.75 -35.70
C VAL A 112 24.44 -4.03 -34.50
N ALA A 113 23.45 -3.15 -34.72
CA ALA A 113 22.77 -2.46 -33.62
C ALA A 113 22.02 -3.41 -32.67
N LEU A 114 21.43 -4.49 -33.20
CA LEU A 114 20.79 -5.53 -32.37
C LEU A 114 21.82 -6.28 -31.51
N VAL A 115 23.00 -6.57 -32.06
CA VAL A 115 24.09 -7.27 -31.36
C VAL A 115 24.68 -6.38 -30.25
N ASP A 116 24.91 -5.10 -30.52
CA ASP A 116 25.43 -4.15 -29.53
C ASP A 116 24.48 -4.02 -28.32
N GLU A 117 23.17 -3.97 -28.55
CA GLU A 117 22.18 -3.89 -27.48
C GLU A 117 22.12 -5.19 -26.66
N LEU A 118 22.26 -6.35 -27.29
CA LEU A 118 22.36 -7.65 -26.60
C LEU A 118 23.62 -7.74 -25.73
N GLU A 119 24.73 -7.18 -26.21
CA GLU A 119 25.98 -7.12 -25.45
C GLU A 119 25.85 -6.18 -24.25
N LEU A 120 25.21 -5.01 -24.42
CA LEU A 120 24.91 -4.08 -23.33
C LEU A 120 24.02 -4.73 -22.25
N ILE A 121 22.97 -5.44 -22.66
CA ILE A 121 22.10 -6.20 -21.74
C ILE A 121 22.93 -7.23 -20.95
N THR A 122 23.83 -7.96 -21.63
CA THR A 122 24.69 -8.97 -21.01
C THR A 122 25.65 -8.35 -19.98
N GLN A 123 26.22 -7.19 -20.29
CA GLN A 123 27.11 -6.46 -19.37
C GLN A 123 26.36 -5.92 -18.14
N LEU A 124 25.15 -5.36 -18.32
CA LEU A 124 24.31 -4.88 -17.23
C LEU A 124 23.92 -6.02 -16.28
N LEU A 125 23.54 -7.18 -16.82
CA LEU A 125 23.20 -8.35 -16.02
C LEU A 125 24.42 -8.87 -15.24
N LYS A 126 25.58 -9.03 -15.89
CA LYS A 126 26.82 -9.47 -15.23
C LYS A 126 27.27 -8.52 -14.12
N ALA A 127 27.27 -7.21 -14.37
CA ALA A 127 27.69 -6.20 -13.39
C ALA A 127 26.80 -6.16 -12.13
N HIS A 128 25.53 -6.56 -12.28
CA HIS A 128 24.59 -6.61 -11.17
C HIS A 128 24.54 -7.97 -10.48
N LEU A 129 24.77 -9.09 -11.18
CA LEU A 129 24.87 -10.44 -10.60
C LEU A 129 26.13 -10.64 -9.73
N HIS A 130 27.25 -9.99 -10.06
CA HIS A 130 28.50 -10.05 -9.26
C HIS A 130 28.47 -9.20 -7.98
N ARG A 131 27.39 -8.45 -7.73
CA ARG A 131 27.23 -7.57 -6.56
C ARG A 131 26.13 -8.04 -5.61
N VAL A 132 25.62 -9.26 -5.82
CA VAL A 132 24.68 -9.95 -4.94
C VAL A 132 25.51 -10.98 -4.17
N ASP A 133 25.97 -10.58 -2.99
CA ASP A 133 26.58 -11.49 -1.99
C ASP A 133 25.51 -11.92 -0.98
#